data_AF-A0A9E5QH58-F1
#
_entry.id   AF-A0A9E5QH58-F1
#
_cell.length_a   1.000
_cell.length_b   1.000
_cell.length_c   1.000
_cell.angle_alpha   90.00
_cell.angle_beta   90.00
_cell.angle_gamma   90.00
#
_symmetry.space_group_name_H-M   'P 1'
#
loop_
_entity.id
_entity.type
_entity.pdbx_description
1 polymer ?
#
loop_
_entity_poly.entity_id
_entity_poly.type
_entity_poly.pdbx_seq_one_letter_code
_entity_poly.pdbx_strand_id
1 'polypeptide(L)' 'MPKIKEIERTPNPDAMRFVLGEALTNGVTKSFENASDAEDD' A
#
# COMPACT_ATOMS: atom_id res chain seq x y z
N MET A 1 -0.19 11.72 -2.47
CA MET A 1 -0.55 10.49 -1.72
C MET A 1 -2.06 10.37 -1.64
N PRO A 2 -2.65 9.29 -2.17
CA PRO A 2 -4.07 8.97 -2.00
C PRO A 2 -4.45 8.83 -0.52
N LYS A 3 -5.72 9.09 -0.18
CA LYS A 3 -6.22 8.90 1.18
C LYS A 3 -6.60 7.45 1.42
N ILE A 4 -6.33 6.94 2.63
CA ILE A 4 -6.82 5.64 3.09
C ILE A 4 -8.32 5.74 3.31
N LYS A 5 -9.08 4.82 2.72
CA LYS A 5 -10.53 4.72 2.87
C LYS A 5 -10.90 3.68 3.93
N GLU A 6 -10.26 2.51 3.86
CA GLU A 6 -10.56 1.37 4.74
C GLU A 6 -9.25 0.70 5.18
N ILE A 7 -9.25 0.15 6.39
CA ILE A 7 -8.13 -0.57 7.00
C ILE A 7 -8.62 -1.96 7.39
N GLU A 8 -7.92 -3.00 6.94
CA GLU A 8 -8.29 -4.38 7.18
C GLU A 8 -7.15 -5.20 7.77
N ARG A 9 -7.52 -6.14 8.65
CA ARG A 9 -6.57 -7.14 9.18
C ARG A 9 -6.35 -8.24 8.14
N THR A 10 -5.10 -8.63 7.97
CA THR A 10 -4.77 -9.82 7.18
C THR A 10 -4.63 -11.05 8.10
N PRO A 11 -4.60 -12.27 7.54
CA PRO A 11 -4.29 -13.47 8.32
C PRO A 11 -2.90 -13.43 8.96
N ASN A 12 -1.95 -12.67 8.39
CA ASN A 12 -0.66 -12.42 9.02
C ASN A 12 -0.81 -11.27 10.04
N PRO A 13 -0.58 -11.50 11.34
CA PRO A 13 -0.74 -10.46 12.36
C PRO A 13 0.22 -9.27 12.18
N ASP A 14 1.34 -9.47 11.49
CA ASP A 14 2.35 -8.43 11.24
C ASP A 14 2.07 -7.64 9.95
N ALA A 15 1.01 -7.97 9.21
CA ALA A 15 0.64 -7.30 7.97
C ALA A 15 -0.78 -6.71 8.01
N MET A 16 -0.91 -5.50 7.48
CA MET A 16 -2.17 -4.75 7.40
C MET A 16 -2.46 -4.35 5.95
N ARG A 17 -3.74 -4.43 5.54
CA ARG A 17 -4.17 -4.05 4.20
C ARG A 17 -4.86 -2.69 4.26
N PHE A 18 -4.38 -1.75 3.44
CA PHE A 18 -4.96 -0.42 3.30
C PHE A 18 -5.65 -0.32 1.94
N VAL A 19 -6.94 -0.02 1.94
CA VAL A 19 -7.69 0.29 0.72
C VAL A 19 -7.67 1.80 0.52
N LEU A 20 -7.13 2.23 -0.62
CA LEU A 20 -7.07 3.66 -0.97
C LEU A 20 -8.42 4.12 -1.55
N GLY A 21 -8.79 5.36 -1.26
CA GLY A 21 -10.01 5.98 -1.78
C GLY A 21 -9.92 6.34 -3.27
N GLU A 22 -8.70 6.52 -3.76
CA GLU A 22 -8.38 6.77 -5.17
C GLU A 22 -7.41 5.69 -5.64
N ALA A 23 -7.64 5.16 -6.84
CA ALA A 23 -6.74 4.18 -7.45
C ALA A 23 -5.37 4.81 -7.74
N LEU A 24 -4.30 4.03 -7.59
CA LEU A 24 -2.99 4.44 -8.09
C LEU A 24 -3.04 4.47 -9.61
N THR A 25 -2.67 5.59 -10.20
CA THR A 25 -2.67 5.84 -11.65
C THR A 25 -1.76 4.88 -12.42
N ASN A 26 -0.76 4.30 -11.75
CA ASN A 26 0.26 3.42 -12.33
C ASN A 26 0.06 1.94 -11.93
N GLY A 27 -1.14 1.39 -12.12
CA GLY A 27 -1.68 0.11 -11.60
C GLY A 27 -0.93 -1.21 -11.84
N VAL A 28 0.38 -1.25 -11.63
CA VAL A 28 1.21 -2.45 -11.51
C VAL A 28 1.51 -2.69 -10.03
N THR A 29 1.35 -3.93 -9.58
CA THR A 29 1.71 -4.31 -8.21
C THR A 29 3.22 -4.21 -8.02
N LYS A 30 3.65 -3.47 -7.00
CA LYS A 30 5.05 -3.38 -6.57
C LYS A 30 5.19 -3.80 -5.10
N SER A 31 6.37 -4.28 -4.75
CA SER A 31 6.77 -4.62 -3.38
C SER A 31 8.12 -3.96 -3.09
N PHE A 32 8.23 -3.35 -1.92
CA PHE A 32 9.43 -2.66 -1.46
C PHE A 32 9.87 -3.30 -0.15
N GLU A 33 11.15 -3.67 -0.05
CA GLU A 33 11.68 -4.35 1.14
C GLU A 33 12.15 -3.35 2.20
N ASN A 34 12.43 -2.11 1.79
CA ASN A 34 12.85 -1.03 2.66
C ASN A 34 12.33 0.33 2.16
N ALA A 35 12.54 1.38 2.97
CA ALA A 35 12.06 2.72 2.66
C ALA A 35 12.74 3.35 1.43
N SER A 36 14.05 3.12 1.23
CA SER A 36 14.79 3.68 0.10
C SER A 36 14.34 3.13 -1.26
N ASP A 37 13.88 1.87 -1.31
CA ASP A 37 13.36 1.28 -2.54
C ASP A 37 12.07 1.98 -3.03
N ALA A 38 11.36 2.67 -2.13
CA ALA A 38 10.06 3.29 -2.38
C ALA A 38 10.11 4.83 -2.52
N GLU A 39 11.29 5.45 -2.53
CA GLU A 39 11.43 6.92 -2.53
C GLU A 39 10.79 7.60 -3.76
N ASP A 40 10.78 6.92 -4.91
CA ASP A 40 10.32 7.46 -6.20
C ASP A 40 8.90 7.00 -6.60
N ASP A 41 8.14 6.37 -5.70
CA ASP A 41 6.76 5.90 -5.94
C ASP A 41 5.69 6.85 -5.35
#